data_AF-A0A846MU15-F1
#
_entry.id   AF-A0A846MU15-F1
#
_cell.length_a   1.000
_cell.length_b   1.000
_cell.length_c   1.000
_cell.angle_alpha   90.00
_cell.angle_beta   90.00
_cell.angle_gamma   90.00
#
_symmetry.space_group_name_H-M   'P 1'
#
loop_
_entity.id
_entity.type
_entity.pdbx_description
1 polymer ?
#
loop_
_entity_poly.entity_id
_entity_poly.type
_entity_poly.pdbx_seq_one_letter_code
_entity_poly.pdbx_strand_id
1 'polypeptide(L)'
;MGENLFIKGLKQGVKTTAFVSKIVLIIGWRAAALALLGLVINFSLYVFSDTALVYLTSSAHVSFLWRLLGYLFILLFFFLFPIFYLWVSWAWGIAYAVHYILTKSIEGFVDYFVEKFLDFVFKHKAIKEKIEHGLTRSLLFETLPNYLEKLPNLPWLLRPVVHLLIKKLNLQDVFTLAVQKNEDQINKEGIAQKLSEQIKGKLPEVIKTPSLVPFFFVLGGNLLLFVTIQLMVL
;
A
#
# COMPACT_ATOMS: atom_id res chain seq x y z
N MET A 1 -32.78 25.76 2.57
CA MET A 1 -32.00 24.72 3.31
C MET A 1 -31.16 23.80 2.40
N GLY A 2 -31.51 23.57 1.13
CA GLY A 2 -30.75 22.65 0.24
C GLY A 2 -29.37 23.16 -0.24
N GLU A 3 -29.17 24.46 -0.36
CA GLU A 3 -27.92 25.05 -0.87
C GLU A 3 -26.72 24.83 0.08
N ASN A 4 -26.98 24.81 1.39
CA ASN A 4 -25.97 24.57 2.42
C ASN A 4 -25.50 23.10 2.48
N LEU A 5 -26.36 22.16 2.09
CA LEU A 5 -26.05 20.73 1.99
C LEU A 5 -25.23 20.41 0.74
N PHE A 6 -25.55 21.05 -0.39
CA PHE A 6 -24.81 20.89 -1.64
C PHE A 6 -23.37 21.41 -1.53
N ILE A 7 -23.17 22.60 -0.94
CA ILE A 7 -21.85 23.19 -0.73
C ILE A 7 -21.02 22.36 0.27
N LYS A 8 -21.64 21.83 1.33
CA LYS A 8 -20.97 20.91 2.26
C LYS A 8 -20.55 19.60 1.57
N GLY A 9 -21.43 19.00 0.77
CA GLY A 9 -21.14 17.78 0.01
C GLY A 9 -20.00 17.97 -1.00
N LEU A 10 -19.97 19.11 -1.71
CA LEU A 10 -18.88 19.47 -2.61
C LEU A 10 -17.54 19.63 -1.87
N LYS A 11 -17.52 20.37 -0.76
CA LYS A 11 -16.28 20.56 0.05
C LYS A 11 -15.75 19.23 0.59
N GLN A 12 -16.63 18.32 0.97
CA GLN A 12 -16.26 17.00 1.48
C GLN A 12 -15.74 16.07 0.36
N GLY A 13 -16.40 16.05 -0.80
CA GLY A 13 -15.93 15.30 -1.97
C GLY A 13 -14.56 15.76 -2.47
N VAL A 14 -14.29 17.07 -2.45
CA VAL A 14 -12.99 17.64 -2.83
C VAL A 14 -11.90 17.23 -1.83
N LYS A 15 -12.17 17.25 -0.53
CA LYS A 15 -11.22 16.79 0.52
C LYS A 15 -10.89 15.30 0.36
N THR A 16 -11.90 14.46 0.15
CA THR A 16 -11.75 13.02 -0.06
C THR A 16 -10.90 12.73 -1.30
N THR A 17 -11.17 13.42 -2.41
CA THR A 17 -10.39 13.24 -3.65
C THR A 17 -8.95 13.71 -3.47
N ALA A 18 -8.73 14.86 -2.82
CA ALA A 18 -7.40 15.37 -2.54
C ALA A 18 -6.58 14.43 -1.64
N PHE A 19 -7.20 13.83 -0.62
CA PHE A 19 -6.56 12.82 0.23
C PHE A 19 -6.11 11.60 -0.60
N VAL A 20 -7.02 11.00 -1.37
CA VAL A 20 -6.72 9.83 -2.20
C VAL A 20 -5.62 10.14 -3.20
N SER A 21 -5.71 11.25 -3.93
CA SER A 21 -4.71 11.66 -4.91
C SER A 21 -3.33 11.86 -4.27
N LYS A 22 -3.28 12.44 -3.07
CA LYS A 22 -2.02 12.64 -2.34
C LYS A 22 -1.38 11.31 -1.93
N ILE A 23 -2.17 10.36 -1.44
CA ILE A 23 -1.67 9.03 -1.08
C ILE A 23 -1.18 8.27 -2.33
N VAL A 24 -1.96 8.28 -3.41
CA VAL A 24 -1.56 7.68 -4.69
C VAL A 24 -0.25 8.28 -5.20
N LEU A 25 -0.11 9.60 -5.16
CA LEU A 25 1.10 10.30 -5.59
C LEU A 25 2.30 9.92 -4.72
N ILE A 26 2.13 9.80 -3.39
CA ILE A 26 3.19 9.36 -2.49
C ILE A 26 3.65 7.94 -2.83
N ILE A 27 2.72 6.99 -3.03
CA ILE A 27 3.05 5.61 -3.41
C ILE A 27 3.79 5.61 -4.75
N GLY A 28 3.18 6.24 -5.77
CA GLY A 28 3.68 6.23 -7.13
C GLY A 28 5.06 6.85 -7.26
N TRP A 29 5.25 8.08 -6.75
CA TRP A 29 6.54 8.77 -6.85
C TRP A 29 7.65 8.05 -6.09
N ARG A 30 7.37 7.59 -4.87
CA ARG A 30 8.37 6.90 -4.03
C ARG A 30 8.77 5.55 -4.62
N ALA A 31 7.80 4.77 -5.08
CA ALA A 31 8.06 3.49 -5.74
C ALA A 31 8.81 3.69 -7.06
N ALA A 32 8.40 4.66 -7.88
CA ALA A 32 9.05 4.95 -9.15
C ALA A 32 10.50 5.42 -8.97
N ALA A 33 10.75 6.36 -8.05
CA ALA A 33 12.10 6.86 -7.81
C ALA A 33 13.06 5.75 -7.35
N LEU A 34 12.63 4.89 -6.42
CA LEU A 34 13.45 3.80 -5.91
C LEU A 34 13.65 2.69 -6.95
N ALA A 35 12.62 2.39 -7.75
CA ALA A 35 12.72 1.42 -8.83
C ALA A 35 13.67 1.90 -9.92
N LEU A 36 13.56 3.16 -10.35
CA LEU A 36 14.45 3.75 -11.35
C LEU A 36 15.91 3.73 -10.86
N LEU A 37 16.16 4.06 -9.60
CA LEU A 37 17.49 3.95 -9.01
C LEU A 37 18.03 2.52 -9.09
N GLY A 38 17.23 1.53 -8.68
CA GLY A 38 17.60 0.11 -8.76
C GLY A 38 17.89 -0.37 -10.18
N LEU A 39 17.06 0.05 -11.15
CA LEU A 39 17.23 -0.28 -12.56
C LEU A 39 18.49 0.35 -13.17
N VAL A 40 18.77 1.62 -12.83
CA VAL A 40 20.01 2.30 -13.28
C VAL A 40 21.24 1.60 -12.72
N ILE A 41 21.23 1.24 -11.44
CA ILE A 41 22.34 0.48 -10.83
C ILE A 41 22.50 -0.87 -11.52
N ASN A 42 21.41 -1.63 -11.68
CA ASN A 42 21.42 -2.93 -12.35
C ASN A 42 21.96 -2.86 -13.78
N PHE A 43 21.51 -1.87 -14.56
CA PHE A 43 21.98 -1.64 -15.91
C PHE A 43 23.46 -1.28 -15.95
N SER A 44 23.91 -0.44 -15.01
CA SER A 44 25.33 -0.09 -14.88
C SER A 44 26.19 -1.33 -14.61
N LEU A 45 25.77 -2.18 -13.66
CA LEU A 45 26.48 -3.43 -13.34
C LEU A 45 26.52 -4.39 -14.54
N TYR A 46 25.45 -4.47 -15.32
CA TYR A 46 25.43 -5.24 -16.56
C TYR A 46 26.45 -4.70 -17.58
N VAL A 47 26.46 -3.39 -17.83
CA VAL A 47 27.41 -2.75 -18.76
C VAL A 47 28.86 -3.02 -18.35
N PHE A 48 29.18 -2.90 -17.06
CA PHE A 48 30.51 -3.24 -16.56
C PHE A 48 30.83 -4.74 -16.61
N SER A 49 29.82 -5.61 -16.70
CA SER A 49 29.98 -7.05 -16.86
C SER A 49 30.00 -7.51 -18.31
N ASP A 50 29.74 -6.63 -19.28
CA ASP A 50 29.50 -7.02 -20.66
C ASP A 50 30.67 -7.79 -21.27
N THR A 51 31.90 -7.31 -21.10
CA THR A 51 33.10 -7.99 -21.62
C THR A 51 33.25 -9.40 -21.04
N ALA A 52 33.01 -9.56 -19.74
CA ALA A 52 33.07 -10.86 -19.06
C ALA A 52 31.95 -11.80 -19.52
N LEU A 53 30.74 -11.29 -19.71
CA LEU A 53 29.60 -12.05 -20.20
C LEU A 53 29.78 -12.48 -21.66
N VAL A 54 30.34 -11.62 -22.51
CA VAL A 54 30.69 -11.97 -23.89
C VAL A 54 31.73 -13.08 -23.92
N TYR A 55 32.77 -13.00 -23.08
CA TYR A 55 33.75 -14.07 -22.95
C TYR A 55 33.08 -15.40 -22.53
N LEU A 56 32.25 -15.39 -21.49
CA LEU A 56 31.58 -16.59 -21.00
C LEU A 56 30.62 -17.20 -22.02
N THR A 57 29.93 -16.40 -22.83
CA THR A 57 28.89 -16.88 -23.75
C THR A 57 29.44 -17.28 -25.13
N SER A 58 30.50 -16.61 -25.60
CA SER A 58 30.93 -16.66 -26.99
C SER A 58 32.34 -17.21 -27.20
N SER A 59 33.16 -17.35 -26.16
CA SER A 59 34.52 -17.87 -26.29
C SER A 59 34.54 -19.37 -26.63
N ALA A 60 35.34 -19.73 -27.64
CA ALA A 60 35.57 -21.13 -28.03
C ALA A 60 36.23 -21.96 -26.91
N HIS A 61 36.97 -21.30 -26.00
CA HIS A 61 37.73 -21.94 -24.92
C HIS A 61 36.89 -22.22 -23.67
N VAL A 62 35.65 -21.72 -23.60
CA VAL A 62 34.77 -21.88 -22.46
C VAL A 62 33.89 -23.12 -22.62
N SER A 63 33.86 -23.98 -21.60
CA SER A 63 33.06 -25.21 -21.60
C SER A 63 31.56 -24.92 -21.63
N PHE A 64 30.76 -25.90 -22.03
CA PHE A 64 29.31 -25.76 -22.14
C PHE A 64 28.63 -25.25 -20.86
N LEU A 65 29.05 -25.76 -19.68
CA LEU A 65 28.47 -25.36 -18.39
C LEU A 65 28.69 -23.87 -18.08
N TRP A 66 29.88 -23.36 -18.39
CA TRP A 66 30.20 -21.95 -18.20
C TRP A 66 29.45 -21.03 -19.17
N ARG A 67 29.22 -21.49 -20.42
CA ARG A 67 28.36 -20.75 -21.37
C ARG A 67 26.93 -20.66 -20.88
N LEU A 68 26.38 -21.76 -20.35
CA LEU A 68 25.04 -21.78 -19.77
C LEU A 68 24.92 -20.80 -18.59
N LEU A 69 25.93 -20.74 -17.73
CA LEU A 69 26.00 -19.77 -16.63
C LEU A 69 26.02 -18.32 -17.15
N GLY A 70 26.77 -18.04 -18.22
CA GLY A 70 26.77 -16.72 -18.86
C GLY A 70 25.36 -16.28 -19.31
N TYR A 71 24.61 -17.16 -19.98
CA TYR A 71 23.22 -16.87 -20.36
C TYR A 71 22.29 -16.71 -19.15
N LEU A 72 22.49 -17.51 -18.10
CA LEU A 72 21.74 -17.36 -16.86
C LEU A 72 21.99 -15.99 -16.23
N PHE A 73 23.23 -15.52 -16.19
CA PHE A 73 23.56 -14.20 -15.65
C PHE A 73 22.91 -13.06 -16.42
N ILE A 74 22.88 -13.15 -17.76
CA ILE A 74 22.13 -12.20 -18.61
C ILE A 74 20.65 -12.22 -18.21
N LEU A 75 20.04 -13.39 -18.06
CA LEU A 75 18.64 -13.51 -17.63
C LEU A 75 18.41 -12.85 -16.26
N LEU A 76 19.32 -13.03 -15.30
CA LEU A 76 19.22 -12.39 -13.99
C LEU A 76 19.23 -10.86 -14.07
N PHE A 77 20.12 -10.27 -14.89
CA PHE A 77 20.19 -8.83 -15.09
C PHE A 77 18.96 -8.25 -15.79
N PHE A 78 18.42 -8.92 -16.81
CA PHE A 78 17.31 -8.35 -17.59
C PHE A 78 15.93 -8.66 -17.04
N PHE A 79 15.78 -9.73 -16.27
CA PHE A 79 14.47 -10.16 -15.78
C PHE A 79 14.40 -10.18 -14.25
N LEU A 80 15.27 -10.96 -13.59
CA LEU A 80 15.08 -11.23 -12.17
C LEU A 80 15.30 -9.99 -11.28
N PHE A 81 16.46 -9.32 -11.42
CA PHE A 81 16.77 -8.14 -10.63
C PHE A 81 15.83 -6.96 -10.90
N PRO A 82 15.49 -6.63 -12.16
CA PRO A 82 14.48 -5.62 -12.46
C PRO A 82 13.13 -5.88 -11.78
N ILE A 83 12.64 -7.13 -11.81
CA ILE A 83 11.40 -7.52 -11.13
C ILE A 83 11.53 -7.32 -9.62
N PHE A 84 12.64 -7.73 -9.01
CA PHE A 84 12.85 -7.54 -7.59
C PHE A 84 12.94 -6.06 -7.20
N TYR A 85 13.63 -5.21 -7.97
CA TYR A 85 13.67 -3.77 -7.70
C TYR A 85 12.30 -3.13 -7.79
N LEU A 86 11.48 -3.49 -8.78
CA LEU A 86 10.10 -3.01 -8.89
C LEU A 86 9.27 -3.46 -7.68
N TRP A 87 9.39 -4.73 -7.28
CA TRP A 87 8.63 -5.29 -6.17
C TRP A 87 8.98 -4.66 -4.82
N VAL A 88 10.27 -4.56 -4.48
CA VAL A 88 10.69 -3.96 -3.20
C VAL A 88 10.38 -2.47 -3.15
N SER A 89 10.48 -1.77 -4.28
CA SER A 89 10.16 -0.34 -4.36
C SER A 89 8.66 -0.09 -4.19
N TRP A 90 7.84 -0.96 -4.78
CA TRP A 90 6.39 -0.94 -4.60
C TRP A 90 5.99 -1.16 -3.14
N ALA A 91 6.54 -2.21 -2.52
CA ALA A 91 6.29 -2.54 -1.12
C ALA A 91 6.72 -1.39 -0.19
N TRP A 92 7.86 -0.76 -0.47
CA TRP A 92 8.34 0.41 0.28
C TRP A 92 7.43 1.63 0.10
N GLY A 93 6.96 1.91 -1.13
CA GLY A 93 6.01 3.00 -1.40
C GLY A 93 4.71 2.85 -0.62
N ILE A 94 4.16 1.63 -0.55
CA ILE A 94 2.97 1.31 0.26
C ILE A 94 3.27 1.51 1.75
N ALA A 95 4.38 0.97 2.27
CA ALA A 95 4.74 1.11 3.67
C ALA A 95 4.94 2.58 4.07
N TYR A 96 5.50 3.39 3.17
CA TYR A 96 5.66 4.83 3.36
C TYR A 96 4.32 5.57 3.34
N ALA A 97 3.39 5.19 2.48
CA ALA A 97 2.04 5.75 2.49
C ALA A 97 1.31 5.44 3.81
N VAL A 98 1.43 4.23 4.33
CA VAL A 98 0.91 3.84 5.66
C VAL A 98 1.54 4.71 6.76
N HIS A 99 2.87 4.85 6.75
CA HIS A 99 3.59 5.70 7.72
C HIS A 99 3.13 7.16 7.63
N TYR A 100 2.98 7.69 6.41
CA TYR A 100 2.49 9.05 6.18
C TYR A 100 1.08 9.26 6.72
N ILE A 101 0.17 8.30 6.49
CA ILE A 101 -1.19 8.36 7.01
C ILE A 101 -1.16 8.38 8.54
N LEU A 102 -0.46 7.45 9.17
CA LEU A 102 -0.43 7.34 10.63
C LEU A 102 0.21 8.56 11.30
N THR A 103 1.17 9.23 10.67
CA THR A 103 1.91 10.36 11.26
C THR A 103 1.36 11.74 10.92
N LYS A 104 0.82 11.94 9.71
CA LYS A 104 0.50 13.28 9.17
C LYS A 104 -0.91 13.43 8.64
N SER A 105 -1.62 12.34 8.39
CA SER A 105 -2.91 12.40 7.67
C SER A 105 -3.95 11.43 8.22
N ILE A 106 -3.85 11.09 9.50
CA ILE A 106 -4.72 10.09 10.11
C ILE A 106 -6.17 10.57 10.11
N GLU A 107 -6.39 11.85 10.37
CA GLU A 107 -7.72 12.44 10.35
C GLU A 107 -8.37 12.29 8.97
N GLY A 108 -7.63 12.62 7.91
CA GLY A 108 -8.10 12.45 6.53
C GLY A 108 -8.37 10.98 6.18
N PHE A 109 -7.60 10.03 6.71
CA PHE A 109 -7.87 8.61 6.52
C PHE A 109 -9.13 8.16 7.25
N VAL A 110 -9.33 8.60 8.50
CA VAL A 110 -10.48 8.19 9.29
C VAL A 110 -11.76 8.78 8.70
N ASP A 111 -11.76 10.06 8.36
CA ASP A 111 -12.90 10.72 7.71
C ASP A 111 -13.26 10.00 6.40
N TYR A 112 -12.24 9.70 5.57
CA TYR A 112 -12.41 8.94 4.34
C TYR A 112 -12.98 7.53 4.60
N PHE A 113 -12.42 6.81 5.55
CA PHE A 113 -12.80 5.42 5.84
C PHE A 113 -14.24 5.35 6.36
N VAL A 114 -14.59 6.23 7.31
CA VAL A 114 -15.93 6.26 7.89
C VAL A 114 -16.96 6.71 6.85
N GLU A 115 -16.65 7.72 6.02
CA GLU A 115 -17.53 8.14 4.93
C GLU A 115 -17.81 6.97 3.97
N LYS A 116 -16.78 6.26 3.51
CA LYS A 116 -16.94 5.14 2.57
C LYS A 116 -17.65 3.94 3.20
N PHE A 117 -17.40 3.66 4.47
CA PHE A 117 -18.09 2.60 5.20
C PHE A 117 -19.58 2.91 5.33
N LEU A 118 -19.93 4.11 5.78
CA LEU A 118 -21.33 4.52 5.91
C LEU A 118 -22.01 4.56 4.55
N ASP A 119 -21.35 5.05 3.51
CA ASP A 119 -21.89 5.00 2.15
C ASP A 119 -22.14 3.57 1.67
N PHE A 120 -21.29 2.60 2.00
CA PHE A 120 -21.51 1.19 1.68
C PHE A 120 -22.73 0.62 2.40
N VAL A 121 -22.84 0.89 3.71
CA VAL A 121 -23.95 0.46 4.57
C VAL A 121 -25.27 1.06 4.08
N PHE A 122 -25.34 2.38 3.86
CA PHE A 122 -26.58 3.07 3.48
C PHE A 122 -26.98 2.90 2.00
N LYS A 123 -26.07 2.54 1.09
CA LYS A 123 -26.39 2.27 -0.32
C LYS A 123 -26.94 0.86 -0.56
N HIS A 124 -26.67 -0.10 0.33
CA HIS A 124 -27.25 -1.44 0.22
C HIS A 124 -28.69 -1.43 0.75
N LYS A 125 -29.69 -1.49 -0.15
CA LYS A 125 -31.14 -1.45 0.19
C LYS A 125 -31.53 -2.41 1.31
N ALA A 126 -31.04 -3.65 1.28
CA ALA A 126 -31.32 -4.67 2.31
C ALA A 126 -30.77 -4.32 3.71
N ILE A 127 -29.73 -3.50 3.76
CA ILE A 127 -29.14 -2.99 5.01
C ILE A 127 -29.90 -1.75 5.47
N LYS A 128 -30.27 -0.87 4.54
CA LYS A 128 -31.04 0.35 4.80
C LYS A 128 -32.41 0.05 5.44
N GLU A 129 -33.17 -0.91 4.93
CA GLU A 129 -34.47 -1.31 5.51
C GLU A 129 -34.32 -1.86 6.94
N LYS A 130 -33.29 -2.66 7.21
CA LYS A 130 -33.03 -3.20 8.55
C LYS A 130 -32.56 -2.14 9.56
N ILE A 131 -31.89 -1.10 9.07
CA ILE A 131 -31.48 0.07 9.86
C ILE A 131 -32.69 0.96 10.20
N GLU A 132 -33.64 1.14 9.27
CA GLU A 132 -34.88 1.89 9.50
C GLU A 132 -35.81 1.20 10.52
N HIS A 133 -35.67 -0.12 10.71
CA HIS A 133 -36.42 -0.90 11.71
C HIS A 133 -35.70 -1.11 13.07
N GLY A 134 -34.60 -0.39 13.35
CA GLY A 134 -33.95 -0.41 14.67
C GLY A 134 -33.01 -1.60 14.94
N LEU A 135 -32.74 -2.45 13.95
CA LEU A 135 -31.80 -3.59 14.02
C LEU A 135 -30.35 -3.19 13.68
N THR A 136 -29.94 -2.02 14.17
CA THR A 136 -28.77 -1.29 13.67
C THR A 136 -27.43 -1.85 14.16
N ARG A 137 -27.38 -2.42 15.37
CA ARG A 137 -26.14 -2.97 15.96
C ARG A 137 -25.69 -4.24 15.25
N SER A 138 -26.52 -5.27 15.23
CA SER A 138 -26.15 -6.58 14.65
C SER A 138 -25.77 -6.45 13.18
N LEU A 139 -26.45 -5.59 12.43
CA LEU A 139 -26.15 -5.43 11.02
C LEU A 139 -24.81 -4.74 10.76
N LEU A 140 -24.45 -3.71 11.52
CA LEU A 140 -23.14 -3.07 11.44
C LEU A 140 -22.03 -4.07 11.81
N PHE A 141 -22.28 -4.93 12.80
CA PHE A 141 -21.36 -6.00 13.18
C PHE A 141 -21.20 -7.09 12.11
N GLU A 142 -22.28 -7.47 11.43
CA GLU A 142 -22.26 -8.48 10.37
C GLU A 142 -21.65 -7.96 9.04
N THR A 143 -21.83 -6.67 8.74
CA THR A 143 -21.36 -6.09 7.47
C THR A 143 -19.97 -5.49 7.54
N LEU A 144 -19.47 -5.15 8.72
CA LEU A 144 -18.13 -4.62 8.90
C LEU A 144 -17.03 -5.60 8.43
N PRO A 145 -17.02 -6.90 8.79
CA PRO A 145 -16.02 -7.85 8.30
C PRO A 145 -16.02 -7.95 6.76
N ASN A 146 -17.22 -8.06 6.18
CA ASN A 146 -17.40 -8.11 4.72
C ASN A 146 -16.91 -6.85 4.00
N TYR A 147 -17.12 -5.67 4.60
CA TYR A 147 -16.62 -4.41 4.05
C TYR A 147 -15.09 -4.28 4.18
N LEU A 148 -14.54 -4.63 5.34
CA LEU A 148 -13.10 -4.62 5.61
C LEU A 148 -12.33 -5.59 4.69
N GLU A 149 -12.95 -6.70 4.33
CA GLU A 149 -12.39 -7.69 3.40
C GLU A 149 -12.46 -7.23 1.95
N LYS A 150 -13.64 -6.78 1.49
CA LYS A 150 -13.88 -6.50 0.06
C LYS A 150 -13.44 -5.10 -0.36
N LEU A 151 -13.35 -4.15 0.57
CA LEU A 151 -13.00 -2.74 0.32
C LEU A 151 -13.63 -2.19 -0.98
N PRO A 152 -14.97 -2.29 -1.13
CA PRO A 152 -15.65 -1.94 -2.36
C PRO A 152 -15.44 -0.45 -2.68
N ASN A 153 -15.22 -0.13 -3.96
CA ASN A 153 -15.00 1.24 -4.48
C ASN A 153 -13.69 1.93 -4.03
N LEU A 154 -12.71 1.18 -3.50
CA LEU A 154 -11.36 1.69 -3.27
C LEU A 154 -10.48 1.54 -4.52
N PRO A 155 -9.72 2.58 -4.92
CA PRO A 155 -8.69 2.47 -5.95
C PRO A 155 -7.72 1.34 -5.61
N TRP A 156 -7.32 0.56 -6.61
CA TRP A 156 -6.48 -0.63 -6.42
C TRP A 156 -5.17 -0.32 -5.66
N LEU A 157 -4.60 0.86 -5.88
CA LEU A 157 -3.42 1.37 -5.18
C LEU A 157 -3.63 1.61 -3.68
N LEU A 158 -4.83 2.01 -3.28
CA LEU A 158 -5.16 2.26 -1.88
C LEU A 158 -5.51 0.97 -1.13
N ARG A 159 -6.02 -0.07 -1.81
CA ARG A 159 -6.40 -1.33 -1.17
C ARG A 159 -5.32 -1.90 -0.24
N PRO A 160 -4.06 -2.08 -0.67
CA PRO A 160 -3.03 -2.61 0.23
C PRO A 160 -2.71 -1.66 1.40
N VAL A 161 -2.76 -0.34 1.18
CA VAL A 161 -2.56 0.66 2.23
C VAL A 161 -3.67 0.55 3.28
N VAL A 162 -4.93 0.52 2.85
CA VAL A 162 -6.10 0.43 3.74
C VAL A 162 -6.09 -0.91 4.48
N HIS A 163 -5.78 -2.01 3.80
CA HIS A 163 -5.69 -3.33 4.44
C HIS A 163 -4.61 -3.37 5.54
N LEU A 164 -3.43 -2.79 5.27
CA LEU A 164 -2.39 -2.66 6.28
C LEU A 164 -2.80 -1.77 7.45
N LEU A 165 -3.54 -0.68 7.21
CA LEU A 165 -4.07 0.19 8.25
C LEU A 165 -5.13 -0.50 9.10
N ILE A 166 -6.07 -1.23 8.48
CA ILE A 166 -7.08 -2.05 9.17
C ILE A 166 -6.40 -3.03 10.12
N LYS A 167 -5.39 -3.76 9.63
CA LYS A 167 -4.63 -4.73 10.41
C LYS A 167 -3.83 -4.07 11.53
N LYS A 168 -3.18 -2.94 11.27
CA LYS A 168 -2.34 -2.23 12.26
C LYS A 168 -3.14 -1.56 13.37
N LEU A 169 -4.27 -0.97 13.03
CA LEU A 169 -5.13 -0.23 13.97
C LEU A 169 -6.16 -1.12 14.65
N ASN A 170 -6.28 -2.38 14.20
CA ASN A 170 -7.34 -3.29 14.59
C ASN A 170 -8.71 -2.59 14.50
N LEU A 171 -8.99 -2.05 13.31
CA LEU A 171 -10.18 -1.21 13.10
C LEU A 171 -11.47 -1.96 13.43
N GLN A 172 -11.50 -3.29 13.30
CA GLN A 172 -12.66 -4.10 13.70
C GLN A 172 -12.99 -3.95 15.19
N ASP A 173 -12.00 -4.06 16.07
CA ASP A 173 -12.20 -3.90 17.51
C ASP A 173 -12.55 -2.46 17.88
N VAL A 174 -11.91 -1.48 17.23
CA VAL A 174 -12.20 -0.06 17.47
C VAL A 174 -13.63 0.29 17.05
N PHE A 175 -14.08 -0.22 15.90
CA PHE A 175 -15.43 -0.03 15.43
C PHE A 175 -16.45 -0.69 16.37
N THR A 176 -16.11 -1.88 16.85
CA THR A 176 -16.94 -2.64 17.80
C THR A 176 -17.15 -1.88 19.10
N LEU A 177 -16.08 -1.34 19.67
CA LEU A 177 -16.12 -0.54 20.90
C LEU A 177 -16.85 0.80 20.71
N ALA A 178 -16.70 1.44 19.54
CA ALA A 178 -17.38 2.68 19.21
C ALA A 178 -18.90 2.49 19.11
N VAL A 179 -19.35 1.36 18.55
CA VAL A 179 -20.77 1.02 18.38
C VAL A 179 -21.40 0.50 19.68
N GLN A 180 -20.65 -0.23 20.53
CA GLN A 180 -21.15 -0.72 21.83
C GLN A 180 -21.33 0.37 22.89
N LYS A 181 -20.51 1.43 22.87
CA LYS A 181 -20.61 2.52 23.87
C LYS A 181 -21.73 3.55 23.60
N ASN A 182 -22.49 3.41 22.51
CA ASN A 182 -23.52 4.37 22.14
C ASN A 182 -24.87 3.66 22.03
N GLU A 183 -25.79 3.94 22.95
CA GLU A 183 -27.13 3.33 23.00
C GLU A 183 -28.22 4.20 22.36
N ASP A 184 -28.06 5.53 22.25
CA ASP A 184 -29.28 6.37 22.12
C ASP A 184 -29.50 7.19 20.85
N GLN A 185 -28.52 7.54 19.99
CA GLN A 185 -28.82 8.27 18.73
C GLN A 185 -27.87 7.95 17.58
N ILE A 186 -28.42 7.40 16.50
CA ILE A 186 -27.72 6.98 15.28
C ILE A 186 -27.91 8.07 14.21
N ASN A 187 -27.17 9.17 14.32
CA ASN A 187 -26.98 10.09 13.20
C ASN A 187 -25.61 9.81 12.54
N LYS A 188 -25.57 9.79 11.19
CA LYS A 188 -24.36 9.57 10.36
C LYS A 188 -23.18 10.44 10.83
N GLU A 189 -23.47 11.67 11.21
CA GLU A 189 -22.49 12.67 11.65
C GLU A 189 -21.95 12.36 13.05
N GLY A 190 -22.81 11.96 14.00
CA GLY A 190 -22.40 11.61 15.37
C GLY A 190 -21.59 10.31 15.46
N ILE A 191 -21.90 9.34 14.60
CA ILE A 191 -21.14 8.10 14.47
C ILE A 191 -19.76 8.39 13.89
N ALA A 192 -19.68 9.23 12.85
CA ALA A 192 -18.41 9.60 12.23
C ALA A 192 -17.45 10.28 13.19
N GLN A 193 -17.93 11.24 13.98
CA GLN A 193 -17.10 11.98 14.94
C GLN A 193 -16.54 11.05 16.03
N LYS A 194 -17.37 10.17 16.61
CA LYS A 194 -16.96 9.28 17.70
C LYS A 194 -16.03 8.15 17.24
N LEU A 195 -16.25 7.62 16.02
CA LEU A 195 -15.30 6.70 15.39
C LEU A 195 -13.94 7.36 15.16
N SER A 196 -13.95 8.63 14.74
CA SER A 196 -12.75 9.43 14.58
C SER A 196 -11.98 9.56 15.89
N GLU A 197 -12.66 9.89 16.99
CA GLU A 197 -12.04 10.00 18.31
C GLU A 197 -11.45 8.67 18.82
N GLN A 198 -12.16 7.54 18.68
CA GLN A 198 -11.65 6.25 19.14
C GLN A 198 -10.48 5.73 18.31
N ILE A 199 -10.49 5.95 16.99
CA ILE A 199 -9.37 5.56 16.13
C ILE A 199 -8.13 6.41 16.45
N LYS A 200 -8.31 7.71 16.72
CA LYS A 200 -7.22 8.60 17.17
C LYS A 200 -6.63 8.15 18.51
N GLY A 201 -7.46 7.72 19.45
CA GLY A 201 -7.03 7.25 20.78
C GLY A 201 -6.27 5.91 20.80
N LYS A 202 -6.34 5.12 19.73
CA LYS A 202 -5.62 3.84 19.58
C LYS A 202 -4.37 3.92 18.69
N LEU A 203 -3.95 5.13 18.30
CA LEU A 203 -2.75 5.27 17.49
C LEU A 203 -1.52 4.84 18.29
N PRO A 204 -0.65 3.99 17.73
CA PRO A 204 0.59 3.63 18.40
C PRO A 204 1.46 4.88 18.59
N GLU A 205 2.00 5.07 19.81
CA GLU A 205 2.85 6.23 20.17
C GLU A 205 4.11 6.34 19.30
N VAL A 206 4.61 5.21 18.78
CA VAL A 206 5.79 5.17 17.90
C VAL A 206 5.47 4.47 16.60
N ILE A 207 5.39 5.25 15.53
CA ILE A 207 5.23 4.74 14.17
C ILE A 207 6.63 4.64 13.54
N LYS A 208 7.17 3.42 13.48
CA LYS A 208 8.47 3.16 12.84
C LYS A 208 8.46 3.64 11.38
N THR A 209 9.58 4.22 10.95
CA THR A 209 9.82 4.56 9.55
C THR A 209 9.98 3.27 8.73
N PRO A 210 9.49 3.24 7.48
CA PRO A 210 9.67 2.10 6.60
C PRO A 210 11.15 1.84 6.33
N SER A 211 11.58 0.60 6.48
CA SER A 211 12.97 0.20 6.28
C SER A 211 13.29 0.01 4.79
N LEU A 212 14.49 0.46 4.38
CA LEU A 212 15.07 0.20 3.05
C LEU A 212 15.86 -1.11 2.99
N VAL A 213 15.92 -1.88 4.09
CA VAL A 213 16.66 -3.14 4.18
C VAL A 213 16.36 -4.11 3.00
N PRO A 214 15.11 -4.34 2.57
CA PRO A 214 14.83 -5.21 1.42
C PRO A 214 15.48 -4.73 0.12
N PHE A 215 15.51 -3.41 -0.11
CA PHE A 215 16.18 -2.83 -1.28
C PHE A 215 17.70 -3.09 -1.22
N PHE A 216 18.31 -2.93 -0.05
CA PHE A 216 19.74 -3.22 0.13
C PHE A 216 20.07 -4.71 0.00
N PHE A 217 19.15 -5.62 0.34
CA PHE A 217 19.33 -7.04 0.06
C PHE A 217 19.35 -7.34 -1.45
N VAL A 218 18.42 -6.75 -2.21
CA VAL A 218 18.42 -6.89 -3.68
C VAL A 218 19.71 -6.30 -4.28
N LEU A 219 20.11 -5.11 -3.81
CA LEU A 219 21.37 -4.49 -4.23
C LEU A 219 22.59 -5.35 -3.89
N GLY A 220 22.67 -5.89 -2.67
CA GLY A 220 23.74 -6.77 -2.25
C GLY A 220 23.82 -8.03 -3.11
N GLY A 221 22.67 -8.66 -3.39
CA GLY A 221 22.60 -9.80 -4.32
C GLY A 221 23.07 -9.45 -5.74
N ASN A 222 22.71 -8.27 -6.24
CA ASN A 222 23.11 -7.80 -7.57
C ASN A 222 24.62 -7.54 -7.65
N LEU A 223 25.18 -6.91 -6.61
CA LEU A 223 26.63 -6.69 -6.49
C LEU A 223 27.40 -8.01 -6.36
N LEU A 224 26.89 -8.97 -5.59
CA LEU A 224 27.51 -10.30 -5.47
C LEU A 224 27.52 -11.04 -6.82
N LEU A 225 26.43 -10.95 -7.58
CA LEU A 225 26.39 -11.49 -8.93
C LEU A 225 27.45 -10.84 -9.82
N PHE A 226 27.51 -9.50 -9.81
CA PHE A 226 28.53 -8.74 -10.54
C PHE A 226 29.95 -9.20 -10.19
N VAL A 227 30.31 -9.24 -8.91
CA VAL A 227 31.64 -9.67 -8.45
C VAL A 227 31.94 -11.11 -8.89
N THR A 228 30.95 -11.99 -8.79
CA THR A 228 31.08 -13.40 -9.19
C THR A 228 31.41 -13.52 -10.68
N ILE A 229 30.73 -12.75 -11.54
CA ILE A 229 30.99 -12.73 -12.99
C ILE A 229 32.41 -12.27 -13.29
N GLN A 230 32.88 -11.20 -12.64
CA GLN A 230 34.23 -10.68 -12.86
C GLN A 230 35.30 -11.68 -12.43
N LEU A 231 35.11 -12.35 -11.28
CA LEU A 231 36.04 -13.35 -10.77
C LEU A 231 36.10 -14.63 -11.63
N MET A 232 35.06 -14.91 -12.43
CA MET A 232 35.05 -16.08 -13.32
C MET A 232 35.84 -15.88 -14.61
N VAL A 233 36.20 -14.64 -14.95
CA VAL A 233 36.88 -14.27 -16.20
C VAL A 233 38.28 -13.70 -15.98
N LEU A 234 38.60 -13.35 -14.73
CA LEU A 234 39.98 -13.12 -14.25
C LEU A 234 40.77 -14.44 -14.19
#